data_AF-A0A6F9ASN6-F1
#
_entry.id   AF-A0A6F9ASN6-F1
#
_cell.length_a   1.000
_cell.length_b   1.000
_cell.length_c   1.000
_cell.angle_alpha   90.00
_cell.angle_beta   90.00
_cell.angle_gamma   90.00
#
_symmetry.space_group_name_H-M   'P 1'
#
loop_
_entity.id
_entity.type
_entity.pdbx_description
1 polymer ?
#
loop_
_entity_poly.entity_id
_entity_poly.type
_entity_poly.pdbx_seq_one_letter_code
_entity_poly.pdbx_strand_id
1 'polypeptide(L)'
;MLTLNRCFPIFMVLAWIYSVSMIVKSIVLEKELRLKETLKAMGVTNGVIWYTWFIDSFIMMTASTALLTVIIMAGKVLNYSNPLVVFLFLLTFTMATIMQCFLLSVFFNKANLAAACSGIIYFTLYLPHILCVAWQDRITKNTKITA
;
A
#
# COMPACT_ATOMS: atom_id res chain seq x y z
N MET A 1 3.85 25.53 -2.17
CA MET A 1 2.84 24.63 -2.77
C MET A 1 3.46 23.54 -3.64
N LEU A 2 4.33 23.86 -4.60
CA LEU A 2 5.00 22.87 -5.47
C LEU A 2 5.77 21.77 -4.73
N THR A 3 6.46 22.12 -3.64
CA THR A 3 7.20 21.15 -2.81
C THR A 3 6.29 20.17 -2.07
N LEU A 4 5.15 20.64 -1.54
CA LEU A 4 4.18 19.80 -0.83
C LEU A 4 3.56 18.74 -1.76
N ASN A 5 3.23 19.14 -2.99
CA ASN A 5 2.64 18.23 -3.97
C ASN A 5 3.64 17.16 -4.45
N ARG A 6 4.94 17.52 -4.55
CA ARG A 6 6.02 16.57 -4.87
C ARG A 6 6.29 15.56 -3.74
N CYS A 7 6.06 15.95 -2.48
CA CYS A 7 6.24 15.06 -1.32
C CYS A 7 5.00 14.21 -1.03
N PHE A 8 3.84 14.51 -1.60
CA PHE A 8 2.60 13.79 -1.33
C PHE A 8 2.72 12.25 -1.47
N PRO A 9 3.37 11.70 -2.52
CA PRO A 9 3.58 10.26 -2.66
C PRO A 9 4.42 9.63 -1.54
N ILE A 10 5.42 10.35 -1.01
CA ILE A 10 6.28 9.82 0.05
C ILE A 10 5.52 9.71 1.37
N PHE A 11 4.67 10.69 1.67
CA PHE A 11 3.84 10.65 2.87
C PHE A 11 2.81 9.53 2.81
N MET A 12 2.22 9.27 1.64
CA MET A 12 1.31 8.14 1.44
C MET A 12 2.02 6.80 1.68
N VAL A 13 3.20 6.59 1.10
CA VAL A 13 3.96 5.34 1.30
C VAL A 13 4.33 5.16 2.77
N LEU A 14 4.82 6.20 3.44
CA LEU A 14 5.18 6.14 4.86
C LEU A 14 3.97 5.88 5.77
N ALA A 15 2.78 6.38 5.43
CA ALA A 15 1.58 6.19 6.24
C ALA A 15 1.16 4.71 6.32
N TRP A 16 1.36 3.92 5.27
CA TRP A 16 0.89 2.53 5.19
C TRP A 16 1.99 1.46 5.30
N ILE A 17 3.26 1.84 5.48
CA ILE A 17 4.35 0.87 5.62
C ILE A 17 4.13 -0.12 6.77
N TYR A 18 3.57 0.35 7.88
CA TYR A 18 3.24 -0.47 9.03
C TYR A 18 2.08 -1.43 8.72
N SER A 19 1.00 -0.91 8.14
CA SER A 19 -0.17 -1.72 7.76
C SER A 19 0.22 -2.83 6.76
N VAL A 20 1.02 -2.50 5.75
CA VAL A 20 1.56 -3.45 4.75
C VAL A 20 2.34 -4.57 5.44
N SER A 21 3.30 -4.21 6.31
CA SER A 21 4.13 -5.17 7.04
C SER A 21 3.28 -6.10 7.91
N MET A 22 2.24 -5.56 8.56
CA MET A 22 1.34 -6.33 9.43
C MET A 22 0.43 -7.28 8.64
N ILE A 23 -0.14 -6.85 7.50
CA ILE A 23 -0.96 -7.73 6.65
C ILE A 23 -0.14 -8.92 6.17
N VAL A 24 1.06 -8.69 5.64
CA VAL A 24 1.94 -9.78 5.19
C VAL A 24 2.33 -10.69 6.35
N LYS A 25 2.69 -10.11 7.51
CA LYS A 25 3.02 -10.88 8.71
C LYS A 25 1.87 -11.79 9.12
N SER A 26 0.64 -11.28 9.19
CA SER A 26 -0.53 -12.04 9.64
C SER A 26 -0.85 -13.22 8.71
N ILE A 27 -0.78 -13.01 7.39
CA ILE A 27 -0.98 -14.08 6.40
C ILE A 27 0.10 -15.16 6.53
N VAL A 28 1.37 -14.75 6.66
CA VAL A 28 2.49 -15.71 6.79
C VAL A 28 2.49 -16.39 8.16
N LEU A 29 1.99 -15.73 9.21
CA LEU A 29 1.81 -16.32 10.53
C LEU A 29 0.76 -17.43 10.51
N GLU A 30 -0.36 -17.22 9.83
CA GLU A 30 -1.37 -18.26 9.63
C GLU A 30 -0.80 -19.48 8.88
N LYS A 31 0.07 -19.21 7.89
CA LYS A 31 0.82 -20.23 7.14
C LYS A 31 1.83 -20.97 8.03
N GLU A 32 2.57 -20.25 8.88
CA GLU A 32 3.59 -20.81 9.79
C GLU A 32 2.96 -21.70 10.86
N LEU A 33 1.82 -21.29 11.42
CA LEU A 33 1.06 -22.05 12.42
C LEU A 33 0.19 -23.17 11.82
N ARG A 34 0.20 -23.33 10.48
CA ARG A 34 -0.65 -24.28 9.74
C ARG A 34 -2.15 -24.13 10.01
N LEU A 35 -2.59 -22.96 10.46
CA LEU A 35 -4.01 -22.65 10.68
C LEU A 35 -4.82 -22.74 9.39
N LYS A 36 -4.17 -22.48 8.25
CA LYS A 36 -4.78 -22.67 6.94
C LYS A 36 -5.12 -24.13 6.65
N GLU A 37 -4.37 -25.08 7.19
CA GLU A 37 -4.60 -26.52 7.05
C GLU A 37 -5.70 -27.00 8.00
N THR A 38 -5.74 -26.47 9.23
CA THR A 38 -6.80 -26.79 10.20
C THR A 38 -8.17 -26.30 9.71
N LEU A 39 -8.25 -25.11 9.13
CA LEU A 39 -9.47 -24.60 8.50
C LEU A 39 -9.93 -25.46 7.32
N LYS A 40 -8.99 -25.96 6.50
CA LYS A 40 -9.32 -26.90 5.42
C LYS A 40 -9.83 -28.24 5.94
N ALA A 41 -9.28 -28.75 7.05
CA ALA A 41 -9.78 -29.96 7.71
C ALA A 41 -11.21 -29.79 8.25
N MET A 42 -11.60 -28.56 8.62
CA MET A 42 -12.98 -28.22 8.99
C MET A 42 -13.93 -28.01 7.79
N GLY A 43 -13.45 -28.22 6.56
CA GLY A 43 -14.26 -28.09 5.34
C GLY A 43 -14.27 -26.71 4.69
N VAL A 44 -13.43 -25.77 5.15
CA VAL A 44 -13.33 -24.44 4.54
C VAL A 44 -12.53 -24.51 3.23
N THR A 45 -13.10 -23.98 2.15
CA THR A 45 -12.41 -23.94 0.85
C THR A 45 -11.30 -22.90 0.83
N ASN A 46 -10.24 -23.16 0.05
CA ASN A 46 -9.10 -22.24 -0.05
C ASN A 46 -9.50 -20.84 -0.53
N GLY A 47 -10.48 -20.75 -1.44
CA GLY A 47 -11.00 -19.48 -1.96
C GLY A 47 -11.57 -18.59 -0.85
N VAL A 48 -12.39 -19.16 0.04
CA VAL A 48 -13.00 -18.42 1.15
C VAL A 48 -11.93 -17.82 2.06
N ILE A 49 -10.84 -18.55 2.35
CA ILE A 49 -9.75 -18.03 3.18
C ILE A 49 -9.10 -16.79 2.54
N TRP A 50 -8.83 -16.83 1.22
CA TRP A 50 -8.28 -15.67 0.51
C TRP A 50 -9.26 -14.49 0.49
N TYR A 51 -10.55 -14.75 0.28
CA TYR A 51 -11.57 -13.69 0.33
C TYR A 51 -11.70 -13.07 1.72
N THR A 52 -11.64 -13.86 2.79
CA THR A 52 -11.67 -13.34 4.17
C THR A 52 -10.49 -12.40 4.42
N TRP A 53 -9.28 -12.81 4.07
CA TRP A 53 -8.10 -11.93 4.20
C TRP A 53 -8.22 -10.66 3.36
N PHE A 54 -8.76 -10.78 2.14
CA PHE A 54 -8.96 -9.64 1.25
C PHE A 54 -9.96 -8.64 1.84
N ILE A 55 -11.12 -9.13 2.31
CA ILE A 55 -12.17 -8.29 2.90
C ILE A 55 -11.66 -7.62 4.18
N ASP A 56 -10.99 -8.36 5.06
CA ASP A 56 -10.44 -7.82 6.32
C ASP A 56 -9.41 -6.72 6.05
N SER A 57 -8.46 -6.98 5.15
CA SER A 57 -7.46 -5.99 4.73
C SER A 57 -8.09 -4.78 4.06
N PHE A 58 -9.09 -4.99 3.20
CA PHE A 58 -9.79 -3.93 2.48
C PHE A 58 -10.58 -3.02 3.42
N ILE A 59 -11.31 -3.57 4.40
CA ILE A 59 -12.05 -2.79 5.40
C ILE A 59 -11.07 -1.95 6.23
N MET A 60 -10.01 -2.57 6.75
CA MET A 60 -9.00 -1.87 7.57
C MET A 60 -8.34 -0.71 6.81
N MET A 61 -7.93 -0.95 5.55
CA MET A 61 -7.27 0.08 4.75
C MET A 61 -8.25 1.14 4.25
N THR A 62 -9.48 0.78 3.91
CA THR A 62 -10.51 1.75 3.52
C THR A 62 -10.83 2.69 4.67
N ALA A 63 -11.01 2.18 5.89
CA ALA A 63 -11.22 3.00 7.08
C ALA A 63 -10.04 3.97 7.32
N SER A 64 -8.80 3.49 7.19
CA SER A 64 -7.59 4.32 7.29
C SER A 64 -7.55 5.42 6.22
N THR A 65 -7.85 5.09 4.95
CA THR A 65 -7.89 6.08 3.86
C THR A 65 -8.99 7.11 4.03
N ALA A 66 -10.17 6.72 4.52
CA ALA A 66 -11.26 7.64 4.80
C ALA A 66 -10.85 8.67 5.85
N LEU A 67 -10.25 8.23 6.96
CA LEU A 67 -9.73 9.12 7.99
C LEU A 67 -8.66 10.07 7.43
N LEU A 68 -7.72 9.55 6.64
CA LEU A 68 -6.68 10.36 6.03
C LEU A 68 -7.27 11.42 5.09
N THR A 69 -8.30 11.08 4.31
CA THR A 69 -8.97 12.03 3.41
C THR A 69 -9.65 13.16 4.17
N VAL A 70 -10.32 12.86 5.29
CA VAL A 70 -10.93 13.87 6.15
C VAL A 70 -9.86 14.82 6.71
N ILE A 71 -8.72 14.29 7.16
CA ILE A 71 -7.60 15.10 7.67
C ILE A 71 -7.03 16.01 6.57
N ILE A 72 -6.83 15.49 5.36
CA ILE A 72 -6.31 16.27 4.22
C ILE A 72 -7.26 17.42 3.85
N MET A 73 -8.57 17.16 3.86
CA MET A 73 -9.59 18.17 3.57
C MET A 73 -9.71 19.22 4.67
N ALA A 74 -9.70 18.81 5.94
CA ALA A 74 -9.72 19.71 7.09
C ALA A 74 -8.45 20.58 7.16
N GLY A 75 -7.29 19.99 6.82
CA GLY A 75 -6.00 20.67 6.77
C GLY A 75 -5.84 21.65 5.61
N LYS A 76 -6.85 21.80 4.73
CA LYS A 76 -6.81 22.70 3.56
C LYS A 76 -5.54 22.53 2.71
N VAL A 77 -5.02 21.30 2.66
CA VAL A 77 -3.77 20.99 1.93
C VAL A 77 -4.00 21.03 0.41
N LEU A 78 -5.19 20.59 -0.03
CA LEU A 78 -5.65 20.57 -1.42
C LEU A 78 -6.95 21.39 -1.56
N ASN A 79 -6.89 22.70 -1.35
CA ASN A 79 -8.08 23.58 -1.35
C ASN A 79 -8.92 23.56 -2.65
N TYR A 80 -8.35 23.15 -3.78
CA TYR A 80 -9.01 23.18 -5.09
C TYR A 80 -9.49 21.82 -5.58
N SER A 81 -9.28 20.74 -4.81
CA SER A 81 -9.63 19.37 -5.26
C SER A 81 -10.93 18.89 -4.63
N ASN A 82 -11.74 18.18 -5.43
CA ASN A 82 -12.95 17.54 -4.94
C ASN A 82 -12.57 16.39 -3.98
N PRO A 83 -13.13 16.36 -2.74
CA PRO A 83 -12.80 15.33 -1.75
C PRO A 83 -13.03 13.91 -2.24
N LEU A 84 -14.08 13.70 -3.04
CA LEU A 84 -14.44 12.40 -3.60
C LEU A 84 -13.36 11.85 -4.54
N VAL A 85 -12.75 12.73 -5.35
CA VAL A 85 -11.66 12.33 -6.28
C VAL A 85 -10.41 11.92 -5.50
N VAL A 86 -10.07 12.67 -4.44
CA VAL A 86 -8.94 12.35 -3.57
C VAL A 86 -9.17 11.01 -2.86
N PHE A 87 -10.39 10.76 -2.36
CA PHE A 87 -10.76 9.48 -1.76
C PHE A 87 -10.64 8.32 -2.75
N LEU A 88 -11.21 8.43 -3.96
CA LEU A 88 -11.09 7.39 -4.98
C LEU A 88 -9.64 7.13 -5.37
N PHE A 89 -8.83 8.17 -5.50
CA PHE A 89 -7.40 8.04 -5.79
C PHE A 89 -6.68 7.23 -4.69
N LEU A 90 -6.88 7.61 -3.42
CA LEU A 90 -6.28 6.91 -2.28
C LEU A 90 -6.79 5.47 -2.15
N LEU A 91 -8.06 5.23 -2.48
CA LEU A 91 -8.67 3.90 -2.47
C LEU A 91 -8.06 2.98 -3.56
N THR A 92 -7.83 3.49 -4.76
CA THR A 92 -7.16 2.70 -5.81
C THR A 92 -5.71 2.39 -5.43
N PHE A 93 -5.03 3.32 -4.76
CA PHE A 93 -3.69 3.10 -4.24
C PHE A 93 -3.68 1.99 -3.18
N THR A 94 -4.60 2.01 -2.22
CA THR A 94 -4.68 0.95 -1.22
C THR A 94 -5.09 -0.39 -1.80
N MET A 95 -5.96 -0.42 -2.80
CA MET A 95 -6.28 -1.66 -3.52
C MET A 95 -5.03 -2.29 -4.15
N ALA A 96 -4.18 -1.50 -4.80
CA ALA A 96 -2.95 -1.97 -5.42
C ALA A 96 -1.94 -2.48 -4.37
N THR A 97 -1.80 -1.79 -3.23
CA THR A 97 -0.89 -2.22 -2.17
C THR A 97 -1.36 -3.50 -1.47
N ILE A 98 -2.68 -3.71 -1.31
CA ILE A 98 -3.22 -4.98 -0.82
C ILE A 98 -2.82 -6.15 -1.75
N MET A 99 -2.98 -5.97 -3.07
CA MET A 99 -2.59 -7.01 -4.03
C MET A 99 -1.09 -7.30 -3.99
N GLN A 100 -0.27 -6.27 -3.81
CA GLN A 100 1.17 -6.41 -3.59
C GLN A 100 1.47 -7.19 -2.30
N CYS A 101 0.79 -6.90 -1.19
CA CYS A 101 0.93 -7.65 0.06
C CYS A 101 0.62 -9.14 -0.13
N PHE A 102 -0.47 -9.47 -0.82
CA PHE A 102 -0.82 -10.85 -1.10
C PHE A 102 0.23 -11.55 -1.95
N LEU A 103 0.75 -10.88 -2.98
CA LEU A 103 1.83 -11.42 -3.81
C LEU A 103 3.09 -11.70 -2.97
N LEU A 104 3.49 -10.76 -2.11
CA LEU A 104 4.65 -10.93 -1.23
C LEU A 104 4.45 -12.06 -0.21
N SER A 105 3.24 -12.22 0.32
CA SER A 105 2.93 -13.26 1.32
C SER A 105 3.18 -14.69 0.84
N VAL A 106 3.14 -14.93 -0.47
CA VAL A 106 3.32 -16.27 -1.06
C VAL A 106 4.78 -16.73 -0.97
N PHE A 107 5.74 -15.82 -1.11
CA PHE A 107 7.18 -16.13 -1.16
C PHE A 107 7.80 -16.45 0.20
N PHE A 108 7.16 -16.05 1.30
CA PHE A 108 7.72 -16.21 2.64
C PHE A 108 7.04 -17.35 3.42
N ASN A 109 7.82 -17.98 4.31
CA ASN A 109 7.38 -19.05 5.21
C ASN A 109 7.52 -18.70 6.70
N LYS A 110 8.21 -17.61 7.04
CA LYS A 110 8.46 -17.17 8.43
C LYS A 110 7.88 -15.78 8.64
N ALA A 111 7.01 -15.61 9.64
CA ALA A 111 6.21 -14.39 9.81
C ALA A 111 7.08 -13.16 10.10
N ASN A 112 8.05 -13.26 11.01
CA ASN A 112 8.90 -12.13 11.39
C ASN A 112 9.83 -11.69 10.26
N LEU A 113 10.33 -12.63 9.47
CA LEU A 113 11.15 -12.32 8.29
C LEU A 113 10.29 -11.67 7.20
N ALA A 114 9.09 -12.20 6.95
CA ALA A 114 8.16 -11.62 5.98
C ALA A 114 7.76 -10.19 6.35
N ALA A 115 7.53 -9.90 7.64
CA ALA A 115 7.22 -8.56 8.13
C ALA A 115 8.36 -7.57 7.83
N ALA A 116 9.61 -7.94 8.12
CA ALA A 116 10.76 -7.08 7.86
C ALA A 116 11.01 -6.90 6.35
N CYS A 117 10.99 -7.99 5.59
CA CYS A 117 11.25 -7.96 4.15
C CYS A 117 10.16 -7.22 3.38
N SER A 118 8.89 -7.38 3.73
CA SER A 118 7.79 -6.69 3.03
C SER A 118 7.85 -5.17 3.17
N GLY A 119 8.18 -4.65 4.37
CA GLY A 119 8.40 -3.23 4.57
C GLY A 119 9.56 -2.68 3.73
N ILE A 120 10.67 -3.42 3.66
CA ILE A 120 11.83 -3.06 2.83
C ILE A 120 11.45 -3.08 1.34
N ILE A 121 10.83 -4.15 0.86
CA ILE A 121 10.43 -4.30 -0.55
C ILE A 121 9.45 -3.19 -0.95
N TYR A 122 8.48 -2.89 -0.08
CA TYR A 122 7.53 -1.79 -0.29
C TYR A 122 8.23 -0.44 -0.42
N PHE A 123 9.23 -0.17 0.43
CA PHE A 123 10.05 1.04 0.34
C PHE A 123 10.93 1.07 -0.92
N THR A 124 11.55 -0.06 -1.28
CA THR A 124 12.39 -0.19 -2.48
C THR A 124 11.59 0.03 -3.76
N LEU A 125 10.37 -0.49 -3.85
CA LEU A 125 9.47 -0.29 -4.99
C LEU A 125 9.07 1.18 -5.19
N TYR A 126 9.22 2.02 -4.17
CA TYR A 126 9.02 3.46 -4.27
C TYR A 126 10.26 4.24 -4.76
N LEU A 127 11.48 3.69 -4.62
CA LEU A 127 12.72 4.36 -5.05
C LEU A 127 12.73 4.81 -6.52
N PRO A 128 12.20 4.06 -7.50
CA PRO A 128 12.15 4.51 -8.89
C PRO A 128 11.43 5.84 -9.07
N HIS A 129 10.37 6.09 -8.29
CA HIS A 129 9.64 7.36 -8.36
C HIS A 129 10.52 8.54 -7.92
N ILE A 130 11.27 8.39 -6.83
CA ILE A 130 12.21 9.42 -6.34
C ILE A 130 13.30 9.69 -7.40
N LEU A 131 13.85 8.63 -7.99
CA LEU A 131 14.86 8.73 -9.04
C LEU A 131 14.32 9.45 -10.28
N CYS A 132 13.09 9.13 -10.72
CA CYS A 132 12.44 9.82 -11.83
C CYS A 132 12.24 11.31 -11.57
N VAL A 133 11.80 11.71 -10.37
CA VAL A 133 11.64 13.12 -10.00
C VAL A 133 12.99 13.84 -9.96
N ALA A 134 14.01 13.21 -9.36
CA ALA A 134 15.37 13.77 -9.31
C ALA A 134 15.98 13.92 -10.72
N TRP A 135 15.69 12.98 -11.62
CA TRP A 135 16.15 13.03 -13.01
C TRP A 135 15.38 14.09 -13.81
N GLN A 136 14.07 14.24 -13.58
CA GLN A 136 13.26 15.30 -14.19
C GLN A 136 13.73 16.72 -13.82
N ASP A 137 14.27 16.93 -12.62
CA ASP A 137 14.83 18.23 -12.22
C ASP A 137 16.20 18.51 -12.90
N ARG A 138 16.92 17.48 -13.37
CA ARG A 138 18.18 17.64 -14.12
C ARG A 138 17.97 17.89 -15.61
N ILE A 139 16.84 17.50 -16.20
CA ILE A 139 16.57 17.68 -17.64
C ILE A 139 16.02 19.10 -17.90
N THR A 140 16.81 19.90 -18.63
CA THR A 140 16.44 21.24 -19.10
C THR A 140 15.20 21.21 -19.98
N LYS A 141 14.33 22.23 -19.85
CA LYS A 141 13.03 22.34 -20.59
C LYS A 141 13.13 22.07 -22.09
N ASN A 142 14.26 22.40 -22.73
CA ASN A 142 14.46 22.24 -24.16
C ASN A 142 14.38 20.78 -24.65
N THR A 143 14.81 19.81 -23.84
CA THR A 143 14.75 18.37 -24.18
C THR A 143 13.39 17.74 -23.86
N LYS A 144 12.58 18.37 -23.00
CA LYS A 144 11.22 17.89 -22.65
C LYS A 144 10.17 18.21 -23.71
N ILE A 145 10.46 19.12 -24.64
CA ILE A 145 9.53 19.60 -25.67
C ILE A 145 9.82 18.94 -27.04
N THR A 146 11.03 18.39 -27.21
CA THR A 146 11.49 17.72 -28.45
C THR A 146 11.34 16.20 -28.44
N ALA A 147 10.85 15.61 -27.33
CA ALA A 147 10.50 14.20 -27.19
C ALA A 147 8.99 14.04 -27.11
#